data_AF-A0A3N5U6Y7-F1
#
_entry.id   AF-A0A3N5U6Y7-F1
#
_cell.length_a   1.000
_cell.length_b   1.000
_cell.length_c   1.000
_cell.angle_alpha   90.00
_cell.angle_beta   90.00
_cell.angle_gamma   90.00
#
_symmetry.space_group_name_H-M   'P 1'
#
loop_
_entity.id
_entity.type
_entity.pdbx_description
1 polymer ?
#
loop_
_entity_poly.entity_id
_entity_poly.type
_entity_poly.pdbx_seq_one_letter_code
_entity_poly.pdbx_strand_id
1 'polypeptide(L)'
;MMDQSRCLVVADDLTGGGDTGAQFAKKGLRTLLVTPGISASLPADYLTWDVLVVNTHSRAMGAAQARQAVAAILQRLDLKRFGVIYKKIDSTFRGNIGAEVDAILEASG
;
A
#
# COMPACT_ATOMS: atom_id res chain seq x y z
N MET A 1 -22.18 -11.33 0.51
CA MET A 1 -20.84 -11.24 1.14
C MET A 1 -19.97 -10.37 0.25
N MET A 2 -19.20 -9.44 0.82
CA MET A 2 -18.19 -8.69 0.06
C MET A 2 -17.01 -9.63 -0.23
N ASP A 3 -16.55 -9.66 -1.48
CA ASP A 3 -15.36 -10.41 -1.87
C ASP A 3 -14.11 -9.75 -1.28
N GLN A 4 -13.49 -10.44 -0.32
CA GLN A 4 -12.29 -10.03 0.41
C GLN A 4 -11.03 -10.81 0.00
N SER A 5 -11.02 -11.43 -1.18
CA SER A 5 -9.87 -12.22 -1.66
C SER A 5 -8.61 -11.41 -2.01
N ARG A 6 -8.62 -10.08 -1.84
CA ARG A 6 -7.54 -9.18 -2.29
C ARG A 6 -6.57 -8.77 -1.18
N CYS A 7 -5.32 -8.53 -1.57
CA CYS A 7 -4.26 -8.00 -0.72
C CYS A 7 -3.89 -6.56 -1.12
N LEU A 8 -3.84 -5.65 -0.15
CA LEU A 8 -3.25 -4.32 -0.30
C LEU A 8 -1.86 -4.34 0.32
N VAL A 9 -0.83 -4.12 -0.48
CA VAL A 9 0.53 -3.89 0.00
C VAL A 9 0.79 -2.40 0.08
N VAL A 10 1.16 -1.90 1.26
CA VAL A 10 1.60 -0.51 1.46
C VAL A 10 3.12 -0.51 1.60
N ALA A 11 3.86 0.02 0.62
CA ALA A 11 5.31 0.06 0.61
C ALA A 11 5.83 1.49 0.79
N ASP A 12 6.84 1.68 1.64
CA ASP A 12 7.48 2.97 1.89
C ASP A 12 8.41 3.41 0.74
N ASP A 13 8.83 2.47 -0.11
CA ASP A 13 9.69 2.69 -1.27
C ASP A 13 9.32 1.81 -2.48
N LEU A 14 9.78 2.25 -3.66
CA LEU A 14 9.49 1.59 -4.93
C LEU A 14 10.14 0.20 -5.04
N THR A 15 11.39 0.04 -4.58
CA THR A 15 12.14 -1.21 -4.72
C THR A 15 11.55 -2.28 -3.81
N GLY A 16 11.27 -1.96 -2.54
CA GLY A 16 10.61 -2.87 -1.62
C GLY A 16 9.20 -3.26 -2.06
N GLY A 17 8.43 -2.31 -2.60
CA GLY A 17 7.13 -2.58 -3.20
C GLY A 17 7.22 -3.49 -4.43
N GLY A 18 8.17 -3.21 -5.33
CA GLY A 18 8.39 -3.98 -6.54
C GLY A 18 8.80 -5.43 -6.28
N ASP A 19 9.74 -5.65 -5.35
CA ASP A 19 10.14 -7.00 -4.94
C ASP A 19 8.94 -7.77 -4.36
N THR A 20 8.20 -7.16 -3.44
CA THR A 20 6.99 -7.77 -2.84
C THR A 20 5.97 -8.13 -3.92
N GLY A 21 5.68 -7.20 -4.83
CA GLY A 21 4.75 -7.42 -5.92
C GLY A 21 5.19 -8.55 -6.86
N ALA A 22 6.48 -8.63 -7.18
CA ALA A 22 7.04 -9.72 -7.98
C ALA A 22 6.89 -11.09 -7.30
N GLN A 23 6.99 -11.17 -5.96
CA GLN A 23 6.76 -12.42 -5.24
C GLN A 23 5.30 -12.90 -5.35
N PHE A 24 4.33 -11.99 -5.26
CA PHE A 24 2.92 -12.33 -5.47
C PHE A 24 2.64 -12.74 -6.92
N ALA A 25 3.19 -12.02 -7.89
CA ALA A 25 3.05 -12.35 -9.31
C ALA A 25 3.63 -13.74 -9.64
N LYS A 26 4.77 -14.12 -9.05
CA LYS A 26 5.36 -15.47 -9.18
C LYS A 26 4.45 -16.59 -8.65
N LYS A 27 3.48 -16.28 -7.78
CA LYS A 27 2.46 -17.22 -7.28
C LYS A 27 1.19 -17.23 -8.13
N GLY A 28 1.17 -16.52 -9.27
CA GLY A 28 0.04 -16.48 -10.19
C GLY A 28 -1.01 -15.43 -9.86
N LEU A 29 -0.77 -14.54 -8.88
CA LEU A 29 -1.69 -13.47 -8.54
C LEU A 29 -1.49 -12.26 -9.45
N ARG A 30 -2.57 -11.75 -10.02
CA ARG A 30 -2.54 -10.51 -10.81
C ARG A 30 -2.19 -9.37 -9.89
N THR A 31 -1.00 -8.79 -10.10
CA THR A 31 -0.42 -7.79 -9.22
C THR A 31 -0.22 -6.47 -9.94
N LEU A 32 -0.73 -5.39 -9.36
CA LEU A 32 -0.56 -4.03 -9.86
C LEU A 32 0.28 -3.23 -8.87
N LEU A 33 1.38 -2.64 -9.34
CA LEU A 33 2.16 -1.66 -8.57
C LEU A 33 1.84 -0.26 -9.06
N VAL A 34 1.52 0.63 -8.12
CA VAL A 34 1.27 2.05 -8.39
C VAL A 34 2.10 2.93 -7.46
N THR A 35 2.57 4.05 -8.00
CA THR A 35 3.17 5.15 -7.21
C THR A 35 2.29 6.38 -7.35
N PRO A 36 1.13 6.42 -6.65
CA PRO A 36 0.23 7.54 -6.74
C PRO A 36 0.87 8.77 -6.11
N GLY A 37 0.96 9.86 -6.88
CA GLY A 37 1.22 11.17 -6.30
C GLY A 37 0.11 11.58 -5.33
N ILE A 38 0.37 12.59 -4.51
CA ILE A 38 -0.58 13.11 -3.50
C ILE A 38 -1.91 13.56 -4.15
N SER A 39 -2.00 13.78 -5.46
CA SER A 39 -3.27 14.08 -6.15
C SER A 39 -3.62 13.14 -7.31
N ALA A 40 -2.85 12.07 -7.53
CA ALA A 40 -3.13 11.15 -8.63
C ALA A 40 -4.28 10.19 -8.26
N SER A 41 -5.22 10.00 -9.18
CA SER A 41 -6.23 8.95 -9.10
C SER A 41 -5.58 7.58 -9.22
N LEU A 42 -6.03 6.62 -8.41
CA LEU A 42 -5.70 5.22 -8.60
C LEU A 42 -6.37 4.70 -9.89
N PRO A 43 -5.82 3.66 -10.54
CA PRO A 43 -6.48 3.03 -11.68
C PRO A 43 -7.90 2.62 -11.34
N ALA A 44 -8.88 3.00 -12.17
CA ALA A 44 -10.30 2.78 -11.90
C ALA A 44 -10.66 1.29 -11.74
N ASP A 45 -9.84 0.42 -12.31
CA ASP A 45 -9.95 -1.03 -12.31
C ASP A 45 -9.07 -1.70 -11.24
N TYR A 46 -8.60 -0.98 -10.21
CA TYR A 46 -7.71 -1.57 -9.18
C TYR A 46 -8.32 -2.80 -8.48
N LEU A 47 -9.66 -2.89 -8.42
CA LEU A 47 -10.39 -4.05 -7.89
C LEU A 47 -10.39 -5.27 -8.83
N THR A 48 -9.89 -5.16 -10.06
CA THR A 48 -9.70 -6.33 -10.92
C THR A 48 -8.43 -7.10 -10.56
N TRP A 49 -7.52 -6.51 -9.78
CA TRP A 49 -6.25 -7.10 -9.39
C TRP A 49 -6.38 -7.85 -8.06
N ASP A 50 -5.64 -8.95 -7.93
CA ASP A 50 -5.62 -9.79 -6.73
C ASP A 50 -4.74 -9.14 -5.65
N VAL A 51 -3.68 -8.43 -6.09
CA VAL A 51 -2.77 -7.68 -5.23
C VAL A 51 -2.59 -6.26 -5.76
N LEU A 52 -2.83 -5.26 -4.93
CA LEU A 52 -2.50 -3.87 -5.20
C LEU A 52 -1.32 -3.45 -4.33
N VAL A 53 -0.21 -3.07 -4.93
CA VAL A 53 0.95 -2.48 -4.26
C VAL A 53 0.91 -0.97 -4.42
N VAL A 54 0.75 -0.25 -3.32
CA VAL A 54 0.88 1.22 -3.28
C VAL A 54 2.24 1.59 -2.72
N ASN A 55 3.07 2.24 -3.54
CA ASN A 55 4.30 2.87 -3.09
C ASN A 55 4.00 4.31 -2.63
N THR A 56 4.25 4.60 -1.35
CA THR A 56 3.99 5.90 -0.74
C THR A 56 5.17 6.87 -0.86
N HIS A 57 6.35 6.39 -1.31
CA HIS A 57 7.59 7.15 -1.41
C HIS A 57 7.94 7.90 -0.10
N SER A 58 7.56 7.34 1.05
CA SER A 58 7.57 8.01 2.34
C SER A 58 8.82 7.76 3.18
N ARG A 59 9.71 6.84 2.75
CA ARG A 59 10.90 6.45 3.52
C ARG A 59 11.76 7.64 3.98
N ALA A 60 11.99 8.59 3.07
CA ALA A 60 12.86 9.74 3.33
C ALA A 60 12.10 10.98 3.87
N MET A 61 10.79 10.87 4.09
CA MET A 61 9.97 11.96 4.59
C MET A 61 10.09 12.10 6.12
N GLY A 62 9.62 13.22 6.66
CA GLY A 62 9.35 13.31 8.10
C GLY A 62 8.11 12.49 8.50
N ALA A 63 8.05 12.03 9.75
CA ALA A 63 7.00 11.15 10.25
C ALA A 63 5.57 11.67 9.98
N ALA A 64 5.31 12.96 10.20
CA ALA A 64 4.01 13.57 9.93
C ALA A 64 3.64 13.56 8.43
N GLN A 65 4.61 13.82 7.56
CA GLN A 65 4.41 13.79 6.11
C GLN A 65 4.18 12.35 5.61
N ALA A 66 4.93 11.38 6.14
CA ALA A 66 4.75 9.97 5.83
C ALA A 66 3.36 9.47 6.22
N ARG A 67 2.91 9.80 7.44
CA ARG A 67 1.55 9.52 7.93
C ARG A 67 0.49 10.12 7.00
N GLN A 68 0.64 11.40 6.64
CA GLN A 68 -0.28 12.08 5.74
C GLN A 68 -0.31 11.44 4.35
N ALA A 69 0.84 11.08 3.79
CA ALA A 69 0.94 10.42 2.49
C ALA A 69 0.21 9.07 2.47
N VAL A 70 0.41 8.26 3.51
CA VAL A 70 -0.30 6.98 3.66
C VAL A 70 -1.81 7.22 3.79
N ALA A 71 -2.25 8.08 4.71
CA ALA A 71 -3.67 8.36 4.92
C ALA A 71 -4.35 8.88 3.63
N ALA A 72 -3.70 9.79 2.90
CA ALA A 72 -4.24 10.36 1.66
C ALA A 72 -4.42 9.31 0.54
N ILE A 73 -3.57 8.28 0.50
CA ILE A 73 -3.70 7.16 -0.44
C ILE A 73 -4.84 6.23 0.01
N LEU A 74 -4.89 5.86 1.29
CA LEU A 74 -5.88 4.93 1.83
C LEU A 74 -7.31 5.50 1.75
N GLN A 75 -7.49 6.80 1.88
CA GLN A 75 -8.79 7.47 1.72
C GLN A 75 -9.40 7.34 0.31
N ARG A 76 -8.60 6.96 -0.70
CA ARG A 76 -9.06 6.73 -2.08
C ARG A 76 -9.44 5.29 -2.36
N LEU A 77 -9.24 4.40 -1.39
CA LEU A 77 -9.47 2.98 -1.52
C LEU A 77 -10.70 2.58 -0.71
N ASP A 78 -11.55 1.73 -1.30
CA ASP A 78 -12.52 0.96 -0.52
C ASP A 78 -11.81 -0.18 0.22
N LEU A 79 -11.30 0.11 1.42
CA LEU A 79 -10.51 -0.83 2.22
C LEU A 79 -11.27 -2.11 2.59
N LYS A 80 -12.61 -2.07 2.60
CA LYS A 80 -13.47 -3.24 2.89
C LYS A 80 -13.38 -4.33 1.81
N ARG A 81 -12.76 -4.04 0.67
CA ARG A 81 -12.54 -4.98 -0.45
C ARG A 81 -11.22 -5.74 -0.34
N PHE A 82 -10.36 -5.39 0.61
CA PHE A 82 -9.11 -6.06 0.87
C PHE A 82 -9.24 -6.89 2.15
N GLY A 83 -9.03 -8.21 2.04
CA GLY A 83 -9.01 -9.09 3.21
C GLY A 83 -7.70 -9.05 3.98
N VAL A 84 -6.64 -8.52 3.36
CA VAL A 84 -5.32 -8.37 3.96
C VAL A 84 -4.73 -7.02 3.58
N ILE A 85 -4.22 -6.29 4.58
CA ILE A 85 -3.33 -5.14 4.39
C ILE A 85 -1.94 -5.54 4.88
N TYR A 86 -0.96 -5.53 3.97
CA TYR A 86 0.42 -5.89 4.22
C TYR A 86 1.31 -4.64 4.18
N LYS A 87 1.81 -4.23 5.35
CA LYS A 87 2.80 -3.14 5.43
C LYS A 87 4.20 -3.67 5.09
N LYS A 88 4.71 -3.30 3.92
CA LYS A 88 6.10 -3.54 3.53
C LYS A 88 6.99 -2.42 4.10
N ILE A 89 8.00 -2.83 4.86
CA ILE A 89 9.02 -1.96 5.48
C ILE A 89 10.42 -2.26 4.95
N ASP A 90 11.36 -1.36 5.19
CA ASP A 90 12.78 -1.63 5.01
C ASP A 90 13.28 -2.71 5.99
N SER A 91 14.13 -3.64 5.51
CA SER A 91 14.65 -4.75 6.33
C SER A 91 15.63 -4.29 7.43
N THR A 92 16.18 -3.09 7.30
CA THR A 92 17.05 -2.46 8.31
C THR A 92 16.31 -1.42 9.15
N PHE A 93 14.97 -1.44 9.14
CA PHE A 93 14.10 -0.56 9.93
C PHE A 93 14.25 0.95 9.64
N ARG A 94 14.71 1.32 8.44
CA ARG A 94 14.71 2.74 8.01
C ARG A 94 13.29 3.22 7.71
N GLY A 95 13.06 4.52 7.87
CA GLY A 95 11.80 5.18 7.54
C GLY A 95 10.85 5.34 8.73
N ASN A 96 9.58 5.64 8.43
CA ASN A 96 8.61 6.13 9.41
C ASN A 96 7.63 5.04 9.84
N ILE A 97 8.14 3.86 10.23
CA ILE A 97 7.33 2.64 10.43
C ILE A 97 6.12 2.88 11.34
N GLY A 98 6.32 3.45 12.54
CA GLY A 98 5.23 3.70 13.49
C GLY A 98 4.17 4.64 12.92
N ALA A 99 4.58 5.80 12.40
CA ALA A 99 3.66 6.80 11.87
C ALA A 99 2.84 6.28 10.67
N GLU A 100 3.45 5.43 9.83
CA GLU A 100 2.77 4.81 8.69
C GLU A 100 1.83 3.67 9.13
N VAL A 101 2.22 2.87 10.12
CA VAL A 101 1.36 1.82 10.70
C VAL A 101 0.15 2.43 11.40
N ASP A 102 0.34 3.49 12.19
CA ASP A 102 -0.77 4.19 12.84
C ASP A 102 -1.79 4.69 11.81
N ALA A 103 -1.31 5.26 10.69
CA ALA A 103 -2.17 5.72 9.60
C ALA A 103 -2.97 4.56 8.96
N ILE A 104 -2.34 3.39 8.82
CA ILE A 104 -2.99 2.20 8.28
C ILE A 104 -4.08 1.72 9.24
N LEU A 105 -3.76 1.58 10.52
CA LEU A 105 -4.70 1.09 11.54
C LEU A 105 -5.93 2.01 11.66
N GLU A 106 -5.71 3.32 11.72
CA GLU A 106 -6.79 4.31 11.77
C GLU A 106 -7.69 4.27 10.53
N ALA A 107 -7.12 4.02 9.35
CA ALA A 107 -7.89 3.94 8.12
C ALA A 107 -8.64 2.61 7.97
N SER A 108 -8.05 1.50 8.44
CA SER A 108 -8.61 0.16 8.27
C SER A 108 -9.73 -0.19 9.26
N GLY A 109 -9.79 0.48 10.41
CA GLY A 109 -10.81 0.27 11.44
C GLY A 109 -10.43 -0.82 12.43
#